data_AF-A0A9E0QVP4-F1
#
_entry.id   AF-A0A9E0QVP4-F1
#
_cell.length_a   1.000
_cell.length_b   1.000
_cell.length_c   1.000
_cell.angle_alpha   90.00
_cell.angle_beta   90.00
_cell.angle_gamma   90.00
#
_symmetry.space_group_name_H-M   'P 1'
#
loop_
_entity.id
_entity.type
_entity.pdbx_description
1 polymer ?
#
loop_
_entity_poly.entity_id
_entity_poly.type
_entity_poly.pdbx_seq_one_letter_code
_entity_poly.pdbx_strand_id
1 'polypeptide(L)'
;VNIAARLETLSAPGGICVSRTVRDMLAREPGLTITGQGMQFVRNIPTPVEVWHVTTGVEAESRSTVMQSADRPSVIVLPFDNLSSSVEDGFLADGIAEDLINELSRFRSLFVIARGSSFAYKDRAQDMRQIAQDMRVRYVVKGAVRRAGARLRVTAQLIEAETGRQIWSDRYDRDMADLFALQDDITRCIVTGLTPEIGAHERAMSRAKPTESLSAWEMCQRGLTEIDMRTTGGIRNATALFHSAAEADPTYALPHALIGRVHAVRIYAGRSRNPREDVIKGMFHANRAIELDDRLELGHITLAQLLTLQGQEKDAREALARARALNHNDALIYNAQTFINLFQKTPDTAEMEEAGLEAIRLSPQDPMLWSFYWMLAVAIWMRDMTLGENMRKYLEPAARNPGAEAFVHSAYAVLSLRAGDRGTAQRALEQAMTVRPDFSLEVIKYGFHFPKWPALVAGIKDDLETLVSMGLPRR
;
A
#
# COMPACT_ATOMS: atom_id res chain seq x y z
N VAL A 1 -38.07 -19.39 -20.88
CA VAL A 1 -37.01 -18.84 -20.00
C VAL A 1 -35.86 -18.31 -20.86
N ASN A 2 -35.93 -17.07 -21.36
CA ASN A 2 -34.78 -16.32 -21.93
C ASN A 2 -35.10 -14.93 -22.52
N ILE A 3 -36.35 -14.46 -22.54
CA ILE A 3 -36.65 -13.10 -23.04
C ILE A 3 -36.35 -12.04 -21.94
N ALA A 4 -36.70 -12.32 -20.69
CA ALA A 4 -36.52 -11.38 -19.57
C ALA A 4 -35.06 -10.96 -19.34
N ALA A 5 -34.13 -11.91 -19.22
CA ALA A 5 -32.69 -11.64 -19.07
C ALA A 5 -32.06 -10.92 -20.28
N ARG A 6 -32.73 -10.91 -21.43
CA ARG A 6 -32.24 -10.25 -22.66
C ARG A 6 -32.80 -8.86 -22.83
N LEU A 7 -34.03 -8.63 -22.39
CA LEU A 7 -34.58 -7.28 -22.28
C LEU A 7 -33.81 -6.44 -21.26
N GLU A 8 -33.23 -7.06 -20.23
CA GLU A 8 -32.31 -6.40 -19.30
C GLU A 8 -31.16 -5.68 -20.04
N THR A 9 -30.56 -6.32 -21.05
CA THR A 9 -29.45 -5.71 -21.83
C THR A 9 -29.86 -4.49 -22.68
N LEU A 10 -31.17 -4.26 -22.86
CA LEU A 10 -31.73 -3.12 -23.59
C LEU A 10 -32.24 -2.01 -22.64
N SER A 11 -32.13 -2.21 -21.32
CA SER A 11 -32.67 -1.26 -20.34
C SER A 11 -31.71 -0.09 -20.13
N ALA A 12 -32.24 1.14 -20.22
CA ALA A 12 -31.47 2.33 -19.85
C ALA A 12 -31.36 2.42 -18.30
N PRO A 13 -30.30 3.06 -17.76
CA PRO A 13 -30.17 3.28 -16.33
C PRO A 13 -31.42 3.95 -15.74
N GLY A 14 -31.95 3.39 -14.65
CA GLY A 14 -33.16 3.93 -14.00
C GLY A 14 -34.50 3.38 -14.50
N GLY A 15 -34.49 2.39 -15.39
CA GLY A 15 -35.71 1.70 -15.84
C GLY A 15 -35.49 0.24 -16.20
N ILE A 16 -36.59 -0.45 -16.50
CA ILE A 16 -36.60 -1.87 -16.89
C ILE A 16 -37.34 -2.03 -18.21
N CYS A 17 -36.72 -2.69 -19.18
CA CYS A 17 -37.38 -3.11 -20.41
C CYS A 17 -38.19 -4.38 -20.19
N VAL A 18 -39.46 -4.36 -20.58
CA VAL A 18 -40.42 -5.45 -20.39
C VAL A 18 -41.08 -5.84 -21.71
N SER A 19 -41.51 -7.10 -21.79
CA SER A 19 -42.28 -7.61 -22.93
C SER A 19 -43.76 -7.23 -22.82
N ARG A 20 -44.52 -7.46 -23.90
CA ARG A 20 -45.95 -7.11 -23.97
C ARG A 20 -46.75 -7.68 -22.82
N THR A 21 -46.53 -8.96 -22.52
CA THR A 21 -47.23 -9.69 -21.46
C THR A 21 -47.00 -9.06 -20.08
N VAL A 22 -45.76 -8.65 -19.79
CA VAL A 22 -45.42 -8.02 -18.50
C VAL A 22 -45.95 -6.58 -18.45
N ARG A 23 -45.89 -5.86 -19.58
CA ARG A 23 -46.51 -4.53 -19.69
C ARG A 23 -48.02 -4.58 -19.42
N ASP A 24 -48.73 -5.55 -19.97
CA ASP A 24 -50.17 -5.71 -19.77
C ASP A 24 -50.53 -6.00 -18.30
N MET A 25 -49.67 -6.73 -17.59
CA MET A 25 -49.81 -6.97 -16.14
C MET A 25 -49.56 -5.71 -15.31
N LEU A 26 -48.59 -4.88 -15.71
CA LEU A 26 -48.20 -3.65 -15.00
C LEU A 26 -49.08 -2.44 -15.32
N ALA A 27 -49.89 -2.50 -16.38
CA ALA A 27 -50.72 -1.37 -16.84
C ALA A 27 -51.73 -0.85 -15.80
N ARG A 28 -51.97 -1.61 -14.72
CA ARG A 28 -52.91 -1.26 -13.63
C ARG A 28 -52.21 -0.79 -12.36
N GLU A 29 -50.88 -0.79 -12.32
CA GLU A 29 -50.11 -0.41 -11.13
C GLU A 29 -49.90 1.10 -11.05
N PRO A 30 -50.39 1.78 -9.99
CA PRO A 30 -50.19 3.21 -9.81
C PRO A 30 -48.72 3.52 -9.50
N GLY A 31 -48.17 4.58 -10.11
CA GLY A 31 -46.79 5.06 -9.87
C GLY A 31 -45.74 4.62 -10.89
N LEU A 32 -46.15 3.89 -11.93
CA LEU A 32 -45.30 3.47 -13.05
C LEU A 32 -45.59 4.28 -14.32
N THR A 33 -44.54 4.76 -14.98
CA THR A 33 -44.61 5.32 -16.33
C THR A 33 -44.13 4.26 -17.32
N ILE A 34 -44.97 3.92 -18.30
CA ILE A 34 -44.68 2.90 -19.30
C ILE A 34 -44.62 3.54 -20.68
N THR A 35 -43.46 3.48 -21.32
CA THR A 35 -43.21 4.07 -22.65
C THR A 35 -42.92 2.98 -23.67
N GLY A 36 -43.60 3.00 -24.82
CA GLY A 36 -43.33 2.05 -25.91
C GLY A 36 -42.02 2.34 -26.62
N GLN A 37 -41.14 1.34 -26.74
CA GLN A 37 -39.86 1.40 -27.45
C GLN A 37 -39.93 0.71 -28.84
N GLY A 38 -41.11 0.23 -29.22
CA GLY A 38 -41.36 -0.41 -30.50
C GLY A 38 -40.76 -1.82 -30.61
N MET A 39 -40.63 -2.30 -31.85
CA MET A 39 -40.11 -3.62 -32.17
C MET A 39 -38.58 -3.60 -32.16
N GLN A 40 -37.96 -4.42 -31.30
CA GLN A 40 -36.51 -4.53 -31.21
C GLN A 40 -36.02 -5.95 -31.50
N PHE A 41 -34.90 -6.05 -32.20
CA PHE A 41 -34.21 -7.32 -32.40
C PHE A 41 -33.38 -7.65 -31.16
N VAL A 42 -33.70 -8.77 -30.53
CA VAL A 42 -32.94 -9.32 -29.42
C VAL A 42 -32.10 -10.50 -29.91
N ARG A 43 -30.88 -10.63 -29.37
CA ARG A 43 -29.91 -11.64 -29.79
C ARG A 43 -30.54 -13.05 -29.78
N ASN A 44 -30.38 -13.78 -30.89
CA ASN A 44 -30.87 -15.15 -31.09
C ASN A 44 -32.39 -15.32 -31.02
N ILE A 45 -33.17 -14.30 -31.39
CA ILE A 45 -34.60 -14.44 -31.71
C ILE A 45 -34.82 -13.94 -33.13
N PRO A 46 -35.29 -14.80 -34.05
CA PRO A 46 -35.42 -14.45 -35.47
C PRO A 46 -36.55 -13.44 -35.74
N THR A 47 -37.50 -13.29 -34.80
CA THR A 47 -38.58 -12.32 -34.87
C THR A 47 -38.36 -11.17 -33.88
N PRO A 48 -38.62 -9.91 -34.29
CA PRO A 48 -38.48 -8.78 -33.38
C PRO A 48 -39.52 -8.85 -32.27
N VAL A 49 -39.12 -8.45 -31.06
CA VAL A 49 -39.95 -8.45 -29.87
C VAL A 49 -40.36 -7.01 -29.58
N GLU A 50 -41.63 -6.78 -29.31
CA GLU A 50 -42.09 -5.46 -28.88
C GLU A 50 -41.65 -5.20 -27.44
N VAL A 51 -41.03 -4.04 -27.22
CA VAL A 51 -40.41 -3.66 -25.94
C VAL A 51 -41.06 -2.40 -25.39
N TRP A 52 -41.30 -2.40 -24.07
CA TRP A 52 -41.72 -1.23 -23.32
C TRP A 52 -40.72 -0.93 -22.22
N HIS A 53 -40.44 0.34 -22.01
CA HIS A 53 -39.60 0.82 -20.93
C HIS A 53 -40.49 1.24 -19.76
N VAL A 54 -40.26 0.66 -18.60
CA VAL A 54 -40.98 0.98 -17.36
C VAL A 54 -40.06 1.76 -16.44
N THR A 55 -40.50 2.94 -16.01
CA THR A 55 -39.85 3.73 -14.96
C THR A 55 -40.80 3.90 -13.79
N THR A 56 -40.29 3.82 -12.57
CA THR A 56 -41.01 4.32 -11.39
C THR A 56 -40.88 5.84 -11.41
N GLY A 57 -41.92 6.62 -11.10
CA GLY A 57 -41.87 8.10 -11.09
C GLY A 57 -40.85 8.73 -10.11
N VAL A 58 -40.01 7.91 -9.47
CA VAL A 58 -38.72 8.31 -8.94
C VAL A 58 -37.81 8.48 -10.15
N GLU A 59 -37.54 9.72 -10.57
CA GLU A 59 -36.33 9.98 -11.35
C GLU A 59 -35.24 9.22 -10.61
N ALA A 60 -34.70 8.18 -11.26
CA ALA A 60 -33.42 7.67 -10.84
C ALA A 60 -32.53 8.89 -11.03
N GLU A 61 -32.36 9.66 -9.96
CA GLU A 61 -31.13 10.38 -9.73
C GLU A 61 -30.10 9.34 -10.08
N SER A 62 -29.53 9.49 -11.26
CA SER A 62 -28.17 9.13 -11.51
C SER A 62 -27.35 9.97 -10.53
N ARG A 63 -27.47 9.65 -9.23
CA ARG A 63 -26.34 9.51 -8.34
C ARG A 63 -25.46 8.53 -9.07
N SER A 64 -24.70 9.07 -10.02
CA SER A 64 -23.27 8.97 -10.09
C SER A 64 -22.70 8.07 -8.98
N THR A 65 -23.00 6.77 -9.06
CA THR A 65 -22.21 5.74 -8.40
C THR A 65 -20.80 5.70 -9.00
N VAL A 66 -20.58 6.44 -10.10
CA VAL A 66 -19.26 6.79 -10.66
C VAL A 66 -18.60 7.99 -9.94
N MET A 67 -19.31 8.80 -9.14
CA MET A 67 -18.68 9.89 -8.35
C MET A 67 -18.01 9.39 -7.06
N GLN A 68 -18.27 8.17 -6.60
CA GLN A 68 -17.54 7.60 -5.46
C GLN A 68 -16.11 7.11 -5.81
N SER A 69 -15.70 7.15 -7.08
CA SER A 69 -14.35 6.74 -7.51
C SER A 69 -13.42 7.89 -7.88
N ALA A 70 -13.84 9.16 -7.75
CA ALA A 70 -13.05 10.31 -8.22
C ALA A 70 -11.76 10.57 -7.43
N ASP A 71 -11.66 10.04 -6.21
CA ASP A 71 -10.55 10.41 -5.31
C ASP A 71 -9.38 9.43 -5.30
N ARG A 72 -9.56 8.19 -5.79
CA ARG A 72 -8.50 7.18 -5.83
C ARG A 72 -7.90 7.06 -7.24
N PRO A 73 -6.57 6.89 -7.38
CA PRO A 73 -5.92 6.58 -8.64
C PRO A 73 -6.58 5.41 -9.38
N SER A 74 -7.11 5.69 -10.57
CA SER A 74 -7.67 4.66 -11.45
C SER A 74 -6.61 4.07 -12.37
N VAL A 75 -6.54 2.73 -12.45
CA VAL A 75 -5.50 1.99 -13.16
C VAL A 75 -6.13 0.96 -14.09
N ILE A 76 -5.70 0.93 -15.35
CA ILE A 76 -5.98 -0.17 -16.28
C ILE A 76 -4.69 -0.91 -16.61
N VAL A 77 -4.74 -2.24 -16.65
CA VAL A 77 -3.62 -3.07 -17.11
C VAL A 77 -4.00 -3.71 -18.44
N LEU A 78 -3.35 -3.29 -19.51
CA LEU A 78 -3.60 -3.80 -20.86
C LEU A 78 -2.95 -5.19 -21.05
N PRO A 79 -3.49 -6.03 -21.95
CA PRO A 79 -2.80 -7.24 -22.38
C PRO A 79 -1.36 -6.91 -22.81
N PHE A 80 -0.39 -7.72 -22.37
CA PHE A 80 1.00 -7.50 -22.75
C PHE A 80 1.23 -7.95 -24.20
N ASP A 81 2.04 -7.19 -24.93
CA ASP A 81 2.40 -7.53 -26.31
C ASP A 81 3.23 -8.81 -26.33
N ASN A 82 2.87 -9.76 -27.19
CA ASN A 82 3.71 -10.90 -27.50
C ASN A 82 4.65 -10.55 -28.66
N LEU A 83 5.93 -10.29 -28.34
CA LEU A 83 6.97 -10.00 -29.34
C LEU A 83 7.74 -11.26 -29.76
N SER A 84 7.28 -12.44 -29.33
CA SER A 84 7.73 -13.74 -29.82
C SER A 84 6.83 -14.25 -30.95
N SER A 85 7.31 -15.25 -31.69
CA SER A 85 6.50 -15.98 -32.67
C SER A 85 5.67 -17.13 -32.07
N SER A 86 5.82 -17.43 -30.78
CA SER A 86 5.16 -18.55 -30.09
C SER A 86 3.79 -18.15 -29.55
N VAL A 87 2.78 -18.99 -29.78
CA VAL A 87 1.43 -18.83 -29.19
C VAL A 87 1.46 -19.00 -27.67
N GLU A 88 2.30 -19.89 -27.16
CA GLU A 88 2.47 -20.13 -25.72
C GLU A 88 2.92 -18.86 -24.98
N ASP A 89 3.86 -18.11 -25.56
CA ASP A 89 4.35 -16.85 -25.00
C ASP A 89 3.23 -15.78 -24.98
N GLY A 90 2.23 -15.90 -25.85
CA GLY A 90 1.04 -15.05 -25.86
C GLY A 90 0.10 -15.32 -24.68
N PHE A 91 -0.06 -16.60 -24.29
CA PHE A 91 -0.80 -16.95 -23.08
C PHE A 91 -0.08 -16.48 -21.82
N LEU A 92 1.26 -16.53 -21.81
CA LEU A 92 2.06 -15.98 -20.72
C LEU A 92 1.91 -14.45 -20.61
N ALA A 93 1.96 -13.73 -21.73
CA ALA A 93 1.77 -12.28 -21.75
C ALA A 93 0.39 -11.87 -21.19
N ASP A 94 -0.67 -12.58 -21.60
CA ASP A 94 -2.01 -12.38 -21.05
C ASP A 94 -2.09 -12.75 -19.56
N GLY A 95 -1.46 -13.86 -19.16
CA GLY A 95 -1.44 -14.34 -17.77
C GLY A 95 -0.80 -13.34 -16.83
N ILE A 96 0.34 -12.75 -17.22
CA ILE A 96 0.99 -11.66 -16.48
C ILE A 96 0.03 -10.48 -16.34
N ALA A 97 -0.63 -10.03 -17.42
CA ALA A 97 -1.58 -8.92 -17.34
C ALA A 97 -2.77 -9.22 -16.42
N GLU A 98 -3.29 -10.45 -16.44
CA GLU A 98 -4.38 -10.90 -15.57
C GLU A 98 -3.96 -10.93 -14.09
N ASP A 99 -2.78 -11.47 -13.79
CA ASP A 99 -2.28 -11.51 -12.42
C ASP A 99 -1.95 -10.12 -11.89
N LEU A 100 -1.46 -9.21 -12.73
CA LEU A 100 -1.27 -7.81 -12.36
C LEU A 100 -2.60 -7.14 -11.98
N ILE A 101 -3.69 -7.42 -12.71
CA ILE A 101 -5.03 -6.90 -12.33
C ILE A 101 -5.43 -7.43 -10.96
N ASN A 102 -5.24 -8.73 -10.73
CA ASN A 102 -5.59 -9.38 -9.47
C ASN A 102 -4.78 -8.82 -8.29
N GLU A 103 -3.46 -8.68 -8.46
CA GLU A 103 -2.56 -8.24 -7.40
C GLU A 103 -2.67 -6.73 -7.12
N LEU A 104 -2.83 -5.89 -8.15
CA LEU A 104 -3.10 -4.46 -7.95
C LEU A 104 -4.46 -4.23 -7.26
N SER A 105 -5.45 -5.09 -7.51
CA SER A 105 -6.78 -5.00 -6.88
C SER A 105 -6.74 -5.24 -5.36
N ARG A 106 -5.65 -5.80 -4.82
CA ARG A 106 -5.46 -5.95 -3.38
C ARG A 106 -5.18 -4.62 -2.68
N PHE A 107 -4.60 -3.65 -3.40
CA PHE A 107 -4.34 -2.32 -2.87
C PHE A 107 -5.63 -1.49 -2.88
N ARG A 108 -6.31 -1.43 -1.73
CA ARG A 108 -7.59 -0.70 -1.57
C ARG A 108 -7.51 0.80 -1.87
N SER A 109 -6.28 1.35 -1.94
CA SER A 109 -6.00 2.72 -2.35
C SER A 109 -6.10 2.97 -3.85
N LEU A 110 -6.17 1.91 -4.68
CA LEU A 110 -6.28 1.98 -6.15
C LEU A 110 -7.69 1.59 -6.61
N PHE A 111 -8.11 2.16 -7.74
CA PHE A 111 -9.29 1.72 -8.48
C PHE A 111 -8.84 0.98 -9.75
N VAL A 112 -8.87 -0.35 -9.73
CA VAL A 112 -8.38 -1.17 -10.84
C VAL A 112 -9.52 -1.57 -11.76
N ILE A 113 -9.34 -1.35 -13.07
CA ILE A 113 -10.29 -1.75 -14.10
C ILE A 113 -10.28 -3.27 -14.26
N ALA A 114 -11.48 -3.87 -14.27
CA ALA A 114 -11.65 -5.31 -14.41
C ALA A 114 -11.11 -5.85 -15.74
N ARG A 115 -10.60 -7.09 -15.70
CA ARG A 115 -10.03 -7.82 -16.84
C ARG A 115 -10.89 -7.78 -18.10
N GLY A 116 -12.20 -8.05 -17.97
CA GLY A 116 -13.11 -8.10 -19.11
C GLY A 116 -13.16 -6.80 -19.91
N SER A 117 -13.06 -5.65 -19.24
CA SER A 117 -13.03 -4.34 -19.89
C SER A 117 -11.67 -4.03 -20.49
N SER A 118 -10.58 -4.44 -19.84
CA SER A 118 -9.22 -4.20 -20.34
C SER A 118 -8.87 -5.07 -21.56
N PHE A 119 -9.25 -6.35 -21.56
CA PHE A 119 -8.88 -7.28 -22.63
C PHE A 119 -9.65 -7.05 -23.94
N ALA A 120 -10.70 -6.22 -23.93
CA ALA A 120 -11.37 -5.76 -25.15
C ALA A 120 -10.47 -4.93 -26.09
N TYR A 121 -9.29 -4.56 -25.58
CA TYR A 121 -8.27 -3.76 -26.25
C TYR A 121 -7.10 -4.58 -26.80
N LYS A 122 -7.13 -5.93 -26.79
CA LYS A 122 -5.98 -6.76 -27.20
C LYS A 122 -5.50 -6.56 -28.65
N ASP A 123 -6.42 -6.24 -29.58
CA ASP A 123 -6.13 -6.20 -31.02
C ASP A 123 -6.39 -4.84 -31.68
N ARG A 124 -6.66 -3.78 -30.90
CA ARG A 124 -6.88 -2.45 -31.49
C ARG A 124 -5.55 -1.71 -31.53
N ALA A 125 -5.11 -1.29 -32.73
CA ALA A 125 -4.00 -0.35 -32.88
C ALA A 125 -4.36 0.95 -32.12
N GLN A 126 -3.76 1.15 -30.95
CA GLN A 126 -4.36 2.04 -29.95
C GLN A 126 -3.63 3.36 -29.77
N ASP A 127 -4.40 4.45 -29.91
CA ASP A 127 -4.12 5.70 -29.23
C ASP A 127 -4.41 5.53 -27.73
N MET A 128 -3.37 5.55 -26.90
CA MET A 128 -3.49 5.42 -25.45
C MET A 128 -4.39 6.51 -24.83
N ARG A 129 -4.47 7.70 -25.44
CA ARG A 129 -5.39 8.75 -24.97
C ARG A 129 -6.84 8.35 -25.16
N GLN A 130 -7.16 7.58 -26.19
CA GLN A 130 -8.53 7.13 -26.42
C GLN A 130 -8.95 6.10 -25.37
N ILE A 131 -8.08 5.14 -25.03
CA ILE A 131 -8.34 4.17 -23.93
C ILE A 131 -8.54 4.93 -22.62
N ALA A 132 -7.68 5.91 -22.35
CA ALA A 132 -7.74 6.74 -21.16
C ALA A 132 -9.08 7.44 -21.01
N GLN A 133 -9.59 8.00 -22.11
CA GLN A 133 -10.87 8.69 -22.19
C GLN A 133 -12.04 7.74 -22.08
N ASP A 134 -12.02 6.64 -22.85
CA ASP A 134 -13.08 5.62 -22.86
C ASP A 134 -13.29 5.02 -21.47
N MET A 135 -12.18 4.69 -20.79
CA MET A 135 -12.19 4.02 -19.50
C MET A 135 -12.14 4.98 -18.31
N ARG A 136 -11.95 6.28 -18.57
CA ARG A 136 -11.78 7.35 -17.56
C ARG A 136 -10.74 6.98 -16.50
N VAL A 137 -9.60 6.48 -16.98
CA VAL A 137 -8.49 6.04 -16.13
C VAL A 137 -7.38 7.07 -16.06
N ARG A 138 -6.70 7.16 -14.91
CA ARG A 138 -5.55 8.05 -14.73
C ARG A 138 -4.24 7.38 -15.12
N TYR A 139 -4.12 6.08 -14.92
CA TYR A 139 -2.91 5.32 -15.21
C TYR A 139 -3.18 4.14 -16.14
N VAL A 140 -2.25 3.94 -17.07
CA VAL A 140 -2.22 2.78 -17.97
C VAL A 140 -0.95 1.98 -17.68
N VAL A 141 -1.12 0.69 -17.40
CA VAL A 141 -0.03 -0.29 -17.34
C VAL A 141 -0.03 -1.06 -18.64
N LYS A 142 1.11 -1.10 -19.31
CA LYS A 142 1.32 -1.92 -20.49
C LYS A 142 2.68 -2.59 -20.43
N GLY A 143 2.86 -3.61 -21.24
CA GLY A 143 4.13 -4.29 -21.30
C GLY A 143 4.25 -5.18 -22.51
N ALA A 144 5.38 -5.86 -22.58
CA ALA A 144 5.68 -6.78 -23.66
C ALA A 144 6.51 -7.94 -23.14
N VAL A 145 6.27 -9.11 -23.72
CA VAL A 145 7.00 -10.34 -23.47
C VAL A 145 7.76 -10.72 -24.72
N ARG A 146 9.04 -11.06 -24.57
CA ARG A 146 9.88 -11.56 -25.65
C ARG A 146 10.72 -12.73 -25.14
N ARG A 147 10.74 -13.81 -25.90
CA ARG A 147 11.55 -14.98 -25.61
C ARG A 147 12.69 -15.13 -26.62
N ALA A 148 13.86 -15.50 -26.10
CA ALA A 148 15.03 -15.86 -26.89
C ALA A 148 15.66 -17.14 -26.31
N GLY A 149 15.34 -18.28 -26.93
CA GLY A 149 15.76 -19.60 -26.43
C GLY A 149 15.17 -19.90 -25.06
N ALA A 150 16.04 -20.12 -24.07
CA ALA A 150 15.67 -20.38 -22.69
C ALA A 150 15.47 -19.13 -21.83
N ARG A 151 15.62 -17.92 -22.40
CA ARG A 151 15.45 -16.66 -21.67
C ARG A 151 14.16 -15.95 -22.04
N LEU A 152 13.46 -15.49 -21.02
CA LEU A 152 12.30 -14.61 -21.12
C LEU A 152 12.69 -13.20 -20.71
N ARG A 153 12.28 -12.23 -21.51
CA ARG A 153 12.37 -10.80 -21.21
C ARG A 153 10.97 -10.23 -21.14
N VAL A 154 10.64 -9.64 -20.00
CA VAL A 154 9.39 -8.91 -19.80
C VAL A 154 9.71 -7.44 -19.56
N THR A 155 9.03 -6.55 -20.26
CA THR A 155 9.09 -5.11 -20.03
C THR A 155 7.73 -4.63 -19.56
N ALA A 156 7.69 -3.77 -18.55
CA ALA A 156 6.47 -3.14 -18.05
C ALA A 156 6.66 -1.62 -17.98
N GLN A 157 5.57 -0.89 -18.19
CA GLN A 157 5.54 0.57 -18.23
C GLN A 157 4.29 1.08 -17.52
N LEU A 158 4.45 2.17 -16.76
CA LEU A 158 3.37 2.94 -16.16
C LEU A 158 3.29 4.29 -16.87
N ILE A 159 2.10 4.64 -17.37
CA ILE A 159 1.87 5.84 -18.16
C ILE A 159 0.74 6.66 -17.52
N GLU A 160 0.95 7.96 -17.38
CA GLU A 160 -0.09 8.94 -17.06
C GLU A 160 -0.97 9.13 -18.29
N ALA A 161 -2.25 8.78 -18.16
CA ALA A 161 -3.15 8.63 -19.28
C ALA A 161 -3.54 9.98 -19.93
N GLU A 162 -3.63 11.05 -19.13
CA GLU A 162 -4.00 12.40 -19.59
C GLU A 162 -2.91 13.03 -20.48
N THR A 163 -1.65 12.99 -20.02
CA THR A 163 -0.53 13.62 -20.73
C THR A 163 0.13 12.68 -21.74
N GLY A 164 0.00 11.36 -21.53
CA GLY A 164 0.77 10.32 -22.23
C GLY A 164 2.20 10.17 -21.70
N ARG A 165 2.54 10.81 -20.57
CA ARG A 165 3.87 10.76 -19.99
C ARG A 165 4.14 9.38 -19.38
N GLN A 166 5.26 8.77 -19.77
CA GLN A 166 5.76 7.59 -19.08
C GLN A 166 6.31 7.99 -17.71
N ILE A 167 5.72 7.43 -16.65
CA ILE A 167 6.13 7.66 -15.26
C ILE A 167 7.25 6.71 -14.89
N TRP A 168 7.11 5.45 -15.27
CA TRP A 168 8.04 4.38 -14.91
C TRP A 168 8.14 3.33 -16.02
N SER A 169 9.29 2.69 -16.12
CA SER A 169 9.52 1.53 -16.97
C SER A 169 10.63 0.67 -16.39
N ASP A 170 10.46 -0.64 -16.45
CA ASP A 170 11.48 -1.60 -16.03
C ASP A 170 11.48 -2.85 -16.90
N ARG A 171 12.53 -3.66 -16.76
CA ARG A 171 12.79 -4.86 -17.56
C ARG A 171 13.26 -6.00 -16.67
N TYR A 172 12.61 -7.15 -16.83
CA TYR A 172 12.89 -8.38 -16.10
C TYR A 172 13.40 -9.43 -17.08
N ASP A 173 14.64 -9.88 -16.85
CA ASP A 173 15.25 -10.98 -17.58
C ASP A 173 15.29 -12.20 -16.66
N ARG A 174 14.78 -13.34 -17.14
CA ARG A 174 14.65 -14.59 -16.37
C ARG A 174 14.85 -15.82 -17.23
N ASP A 175 15.32 -16.90 -16.61
CA ASP A 175 15.44 -18.20 -17.26
C ASP A 175 14.09 -18.96 -17.18
N MET A 176 13.71 -19.60 -18.27
CA MET A 176 12.47 -20.38 -18.43
C MET A 176 12.66 -21.77 -17.82
N ALA A 177 12.63 -21.87 -16.48
CA ALA A 177 12.65 -23.15 -15.78
C ALA A 177 11.23 -23.60 -15.41
N ASP A 178 10.56 -22.83 -14.54
CA ASP A 178 9.17 -23.04 -14.14
C ASP A 178 8.34 -21.84 -14.56
N LEU A 179 7.41 -22.04 -15.50
CA LEU A 179 6.61 -20.98 -16.11
C LEU A 179 5.70 -20.28 -15.09
N PHE A 180 5.09 -21.03 -14.16
CA PHE A 180 4.15 -20.47 -13.19
C PHE A 180 4.90 -19.72 -12.10
N ALA A 181 5.97 -20.30 -11.56
CA ALA A 181 6.81 -19.60 -10.58
C ALA A 181 7.45 -18.34 -11.19
N LEU A 182 7.79 -18.39 -12.48
CA LEU A 182 8.29 -17.24 -13.23
C LEU A 182 7.23 -16.14 -13.37
N GLN A 183 6.01 -16.50 -13.74
CA GLN A 183 4.89 -15.57 -13.86
C GLN A 183 4.58 -14.91 -12.50
N ASP A 184 4.56 -15.68 -11.41
CA ASP A 184 4.36 -15.17 -10.06
C ASP A 184 5.49 -14.22 -9.62
N ASP A 185 6.76 -14.55 -9.92
CA ASP A 185 7.91 -13.70 -9.61
C ASP A 185 7.84 -12.38 -10.38
N ILE A 186 7.62 -12.43 -11.70
CA ILE A 186 7.55 -11.25 -12.56
C ILE A 186 6.39 -10.35 -12.16
N THR A 187 5.19 -10.91 -11.96
CA THR A 187 4.01 -10.17 -11.53
C THR A 187 4.31 -9.43 -10.23
N ARG A 188 4.89 -10.13 -9.25
CA ARG A 188 5.25 -9.53 -7.97
C ARG A 188 6.25 -8.39 -8.15
N CYS A 189 7.33 -8.61 -8.89
CA CYS A 189 8.33 -7.57 -9.18
C CYS A 189 7.69 -6.31 -9.79
N ILE A 190 6.80 -6.49 -10.77
CA ILE A 190 6.12 -5.37 -11.42
C ILE A 190 5.21 -4.64 -10.42
N VAL A 191 4.37 -5.35 -9.64
CA VAL A 191 3.46 -4.74 -8.66
C VAL A 191 4.24 -3.95 -7.60
N THR A 192 5.33 -4.52 -7.10
CA THR A 192 6.20 -3.89 -6.10
C THR A 192 6.95 -2.67 -6.63
N GLY A 193 7.33 -2.67 -7.92
CA GLY A 193 7.95 -1.51 -8.56
C GLY A 193 6.95 -0.42 -8.92
N LEU A 194 5.73 -0.80 -9.31
CA LEU A 194 4.74 0.11 -9.89
C LEU A 194 3.93 0.89 -8.84
N THR A 195 3.54 0.23 -7.74
CA THR A 195 2.67 0.84 -6.72
C THR A 195 3.32 2.07 -6.03
N PRO A 196 4.62 2.05 -5.67
CA PRO A 196 5.31 3.22 -5.13
C PRO A 196 5.33 4.42 -6.09
N GLU A 197 5.47 4.17 -7.40
CA GLU A 197 5.54 5.20 -8.43
C GLU A 197 4.21 5.92 -8.63
N ILE A 198 3.08 5.19 -8.61
CA ILE A 198 1.74 5.79 -8.57
C ILE A 198 1.63 6.70 -7.35
N GLY A 199 1.99 6.21 -6.16
CA GLY A 199 1.94 7.01 -4.94
C GLY A 199 2.82 8.26 -5.01
N ALA A 200 4.04 8.15 -5.54
CA ALA A 200 4.98 9.26 -5.67
C ALA A 200 4.48 10.34 -6.63
N HIS A 201 3.96 9.91 -7.78
CA HIS A 201 3.37 10.78 -8.79
C HIS A 201 2.18 11.56 -8.22
N GLU A 202 1.27 10.87 -7.53
CA GLU A 202 0.10 11.49 -6.90
C GLU A 202 0.45 12.46 -5.78
N ARG A 203 1.41 12.09 -4.92
CA ARG A 203 1.93 13.01 -3.89
C ARG A 203 2.49 14.29 -4.51
N ALA A 204 3.17 14.19 -5.66
CA ALA A 204 3.68 15.36 -6.36
C ALA A 204 2.56 16.26 -6.87
N MET A 205 1.48 15.68 -7.42
CA MET A 205 0.31 16.45 -7.86
C MET A 205 -0.44 17.11 -6.69
N SER A 206 -0.66 16.37 -5.60
CA SER A 206 -1.33 16.89 -4.40
C SER A 206 -0.60 18.08 -3.79
N ARG A 207 0.74 18.08 -3.78
CA ARG A 207 1.55 19.21 -3.28
C ARG A 207 1.36 20.52 -4.04
N ALA A 208 0.93 20.47 -5.30
CA ALA A 208 0.67 21.67 -6.10
C ALA A 208 -0.69 22.34 -5.77
N LYS A 209 -1.54 21.68 -4.98
CA LYS A 209 -2.89 22.17 -4.65
C LYS A 209 -2.92 22.87 -3.27
N PRO A 210 -3.78 23.90 -3.11
CA PRO A 210 -4.15 24.41 -1.79
C PRO A 210 -4.78 23.30 -0.92
N THR A 211 -4.56 23.35 0.39
CA THR A 211 -5.00 22.30 1.33
C THR A 211 -6.52 22.18 1.38
N GLU A 212 -7.23 23.29 1.20
CA GLU A 212 -8.69 23.40 1.20
C GLU A 212 -9.35 22.73 -0.02
N SER A 213 -8.57 22.44 -1.06
CA SER A 213 -9.02 21.81 -2.30
C SER A 213 -8.66 20.32 -2.38
N LEU A 214 -8.06 19.75 -1.32
CA LEU A 214 -7.65 18.35 -1.31
C LEU A 214 -8.85 17.44 -1.08
N SER A 215 -8.88 16.31 -1.79
CA SER A 215 -9.78 15.22 -1.43
C SER A 215 -9.31 14.49 -0.17
N ALA A 216 -10.18 13.71 0.46
CA ALA A 216 -9.82 12.91 1.64
C ALA A 216 -8.65 11.95 1.36
N TRP A 217 -8.58 11.40 0.14
CA TRP A 217 -7.46 10.58 -0.32
C TRP A 217 -6.17 11.38 -0.45
N GLU A 218 -6.20 12.57 -1.05
CA GLU A 218 -5.02 13.43 -1.21
C GLU A 218 -4.48 13.92 0.14
N MET A 219 -5.38 14.23 1.08
CA MET A 219 -5.01 14.52 2.48
C MET A 219 -4.26 13.35 3.12
N CYS A 220 -4.72 12.10 2.90
CA CYS A 220 -4.02 10.91 3.37
C CYS A 220 -2.63 10.76 2.72
N GLN A 221 -2.49 10.98 1.41
CA GLN A 221 -1.19 10.89 0.74
C GLN A 221 -0.20 11.96 1.21
N ARG A 222 -0.68 13.18 1.45
CA ARG A 222 0.15 14.25 2.01
C ARG A 222 0.56 13.92 3.45
N GLY A 223 -0.35 13.41 4.26
CA GLY A 223 -0.03 12.99 5.63
C GLY A 223 0.95 11.82 5.68
N LEU A 224 0.89 10.88 4.73
CA LEU A 224 1.89 9.82 4.58
C LEU A 224 3.30 10.39 4.32
N THR A 225 3.41 11.43 3.49
CA THR A 225 4.70 12.11 3.24
C THR A 225 5.25 12.71 4.54
N GLU A 226 4.39 13.34 5.34
CA GLU A 226 4.78 14.00 6.60
C GLU A 226 5.18 13.01 7.69
N ILE A 227 4.48 11.86 7.79
CA ILE A 227 4.81 10.82 8.77
C ILE A 227 6.09 10.07 8.39
N ASP A 228 6.40 9.92 7.09
CA ASP A 228 7.63 9.28 6.63
C ASP A 228 8.88 10.08 7.00
N MET A 229 8.78 11.41 7.07
CA MET A 229 9.86 12.29 7.58
C MET A 229 10.09 12.15 9.09
N ARG A 230 9.13 11.59 9.83
CA ARG A 230 9.20 11.29 11.28
C ARG A 230 9.73 12.40 12.18
N THR A 231 9.57 13.67 11.79
CA THR A 231 9.82 14.80 12.69
C THR A 231 8.62 15.02 13.61
N THR A 232 8.82 15.65 14.78
CA THR A 232 7.71 16.03 15.66
C THR A 232 6.69 16.90 14.93
N GLY A 233 7.16 17.79 14.05
CA GLY A 233 6.32 18.59 13.16
C GLY A 233 5.54 17.74 12.17
N GLY A 234 6.22 16.83 11.47
CA GLY A 234 5.62 15.93 10.48
C GLY A 234 4.56 15.01 11.07
N ILE A 235 4.82 14.40 12.24
CA ILE A 235 3.82 13.58 12.94
C ILE A 235 2.57 14.41 13.28
N ARG A 236 2.74 15.65 13.77
CA ARG A 236 1.61 16.54 14.08
C ARG A 236 0.84 16.93 12.82
N ASN A 237 1.53 17.31 11.76
CA ASN A 237 0.92 17.68 10.47
C ASN A 237 0.15 16.51 9.86
N ALA A 238 0.76 15.32 9.84
CA ALA A 238 0.12 14.08 9.38
C ALA A 238 -1.15 13.79 10.16
N THR A 239 -1.10 13.89 11.51
CA THR A 239 -2.27 13.68 12.38
C THR A 239 -3.42 14.62 11.99
N ALA A 240 -3.13 15.90 11.80
CA ALA A 240 -4.14 16.89 11.40
C ALA A 240 -4.77 16.55 10.04
N LEU A 241 -3.93 16.22 9.04
CA LEU A 241 -4.40 15.83 7.70
C LEU A 241 -5.29 14.59 7.73
N PHE A 242 -4.94 13.57 8.53
CA PHE A 242 -5.76 12.37 8.63
C PHE A 242 -7.10 12.63 9.34
N HIS A 243 -7.13 13.50 10.36
CA HIS A 243 -8.39 13.91 10.96
C HIS A 243 -9.27 14.67 9.97
N SER A 244 -8.72 15.64 9.24
CA SER A 244 -9.47 16.35 8.20
C SER A 244 -9.98 15.41 7.09
N ALA A 245 -9.20 14.39 6.73
CA ALA A 245 -9.64 13.37 5.78
C ALA A 245 -10.83 12.54 6.31
N ALA A 246 -10.81 12.16 7.59
CA ALA A 246 -11.90 11.44 8.24
C ALA A 246 -13.17 12.30 8.40
N GLU A 247 -13.01 13.61 8.61
CA GLU A 247 -14.12 14.57 8.67
C GLU A 247 -14.74 14.80 7.28
N ALA A 248 -13.91 14.89 6.24
CA ALA A 248 -14.35 15.09 4.87
C ALA A 248 -15.09 13.87 4.29
N ASP A 249 -14.65 12.66 4.64
CA ASP A 249 -15.36 11.41 4.31
C ASP A 249 -15.44 10.47 5.53
N PRO A 250 -16.54 10.54 6.30
CA PRO A 250 -16.74 9.69 7.49
C PRO A 250 -16.85 8.19 7.21
N THR A 251 -17.00 7.79 5.95
CA THR A 251 -17.03 6.37 5.54
C THR A 251 -15.66 5.86 5.09
N TYR A 252 -14.67 6.74 5.01
CA TYR A 252 -13.34 6.37 4.53
C TYR A 252 -12.51 5.72 5.64
N ALA A 253 -12.18 4.44 5.47
CA ALA A 253 -11.44 3.64 6.45
C ALA A 253 -9.96 4.06 6.61
N LEU A 254 -9.29 4.46 5.52
CA LEU A 254 -7.84 4.71 5.51
C LEU A 254 -7.38 5.79 6.51
N PRO A 255 -8.03 6.96 6.61
CA PRO A 255 -7.70 7.96 7.62
C PRO A 255 -7.64 7.39 9.04
N HIS A 256 -8.62 6.55 9.42
CA HIS A 256 -8.65 5.91 10.73
C HIS A 256 -7.46 4.97 10.92
N ALA A 257 -7.13 4.12 9.94
CA ALA A 257 -5.95 3.25 10.03
C ALA A 257 -4.66 4.07 10.20
N LEU A 258 -4.53 5.19 9.48
CA LEU A 258 -3.37 6.08 9.54
C LEU A 258 -3.24 6.83 10.88
N ILE A 259 -4.35 7.28 11.47
CA ILE A 259 -4.35 7.87 12.83
C ILE A 259 -3.90 6.81 13.86
N GLY A 260 -4.42 5.58 13.75
CA GLY A 260 -3.98 4.48 14.59
C GLY A 260 -2.47 4.22 14.47
N ARG A 261 -1.96 4.23 13.24
CA ARG A 261 -0.53 4.05 12.94
C ARG A 261 0.32 5.17 13.53
N VAL A 262 -0.15 6.42 13.52
CA VAL A 262 0.55 7.55 14.17
C VAL A 262 0.80 7.26 15.65
N HIS A 263 -0.20 6.76 16.37
CA HIS A 263 -0.06 6.42 17.79
C HIS A 263 0.95 5.28 17.99
N ALA A 264 0.89 4.22 17.18
CA ALA A 264 1.87 3.14 17.23
C ALA A 264 3.31 3.64 16.97
N VAL A 265 3.50 4.46 15.92
CA VAL A 265 4.81 5.03 15.55
C VAL A 265 5.39 5.88 16.68
N ARG A 266 4.59 6.70 17.37
CA ARG A 266 5.06 7.49 18.52
C ARG A 266 5.62 6.62 19.64
N ILE A 267 5.00 5.48 19.90
CA ILE A 267 5.44 4.55 20.94
C ILE A 267 6.74 3.85 20.50
N TYR A 268 6.77 3.25 19.31
CA TYR A 268 7.96 2.54 18.82
C TYR A 268 9.18 3.45 18.63
N ALA A 269 8.98 4.73 18.32
CA ALA A 269 10.06 5.71 18.22
C ALA A 269 10.51 6.29 19.57
N GLY A 270 9.90 5.88 20.69
CA GLY A 270 10.20 6.42 22.03
C GLY A 270 9.88 7.92 22.15
N ARG A 271 8.84 8.39 21.45
CA ARG A 271 8.37 9.78 21.43
C ARG A 271 7.03 10.00 22.14
N SER A 272 6.36 8.91 22.52
CA SER A 272 5.12 8.97 23.28
C SER A 272 5.37 9.49 24.70
N ARG A 273 4.58 10.48 25.12
CA ARG A 273 4.56 10.96 26.52
C ARG A 273 3.66 10.11 27.42
N ASN A 274 2.69 9.42 26.83
CA ASN A 274 1.75 8.56 27.53
C ASN A 274 1.42 7.33 26.66
N PRO A 275 2.29 6.30 26.66
CA PRO A 275 2.11 5.13 25.79
C PRO A 275 0.77 4.41 26.00
N ARG A 276 0.24 4.39 27.22
CA ARG A 276 -1.05 3.76 27.51
C ARG A 276 -2.20 4.48 26.79
N GLU A 277 -2.19 5.80 26.82
CA GLU A 277 -3.21 6.61 26.13
C GLU A 277 -3.08 6.52 24.61
N ASP A 278 -1.84 6.53 24.09
CA ASP A 278 -1.60 6.34 22.66
C ASP A 278 -2.08 4.95 22.20
N VAL A 279 -1.90 3.89 22.99
CA VAL A 279 -2.46 2.56 22.68
C VAL A 279 -3.99 2.60 22.61
N ILE A 280 -4.66 3.21 23.60
CA ILE A 280 -6.14 3.28 23.63
C ILE A 280 -6.67 4.04 22.41
N LYS A 281 -6.13 5.22 22.11
CA LYS A 281 -6.54 6.01 20.95
C LYS A 281 -6.20 5.29 19.64
N GLY A 282 -5.03 4.68 19.57
CA GLY A 282 -4.60 3.89 18.42
C GLY A 282 -5.58 2.77 18.11
N MET A 283 -5.96 1.99 19.14
CA MET A 283 -6.87 0.85 18.98
C MET A 283 -8.27 1.28 18.57
N PHE A 284 -8.78 2.39 19.14
CA PHE A 284 -10.05 2.96 18.72
C PHE A 284 -10.06 3.23 17.21
N HIS A 285 -9.02 3.88 16.70
CA HIS A 285 -8.90 4.19 15.28
C HIS A 285 -8.64 2.96 14.41
N ALA A 286 -7.83 2.00 14.86
CA ALA A 286 -7.60 0.75 14.13
C ALA A 286 -8.89 -0.08 13.98
N ASN A 287 -9.65 -0.23 15.07
CA ASN A 287 -10.94 -0.92 15.04
C ASN A 287 -11.95 -0.18 14.17
N ARG A 288 -12.01 1.15 14.24
CA ARG A 288 -12.88 1.94 13.38
C ARG A 288 -12.57 1.77 11.90
N ALA A 289 -11.29 1.66 11.53
CA ALA A 289 -10.91 1.37 10.16
C ALA A 289 -11.41 0.00 9.70
N ILE A 290 -11.31 -1.02 10.55
CA ILE A 290 -11.79 -2.39 10.26
C ILE A 290 -13.32 -2.44 10.18
N GLU A 291 -14.04 -1.68 11.01
CA GLU A 291 -15.49 -1.55 10.94
C GLU A 291 -15.95 -0.92 9.61
N LEU A 292 -15.20 0.06 9.09
CA LEU A 292 -15.50 0.76 7.86
C LEU A 292 -15.12 -0.05 6.61
N ASP A 293 -13.98 -0.73 6.62
CA ASP A 293 -13.52 -1.63 5.57
C ASP A 293 -12.65 -2.75 6.15
N ASP A 294 -13.25 -3.92 6.39
CA ASP A 294 -12.56 -5.08 6.95
C ASP A 294 -11.51 -5.69 6.00
N ARG A 295 -11.51 -5.26 4.73
CA ARG A 295 -10.56 -5.66 3.70
C ARG A 295 -9.38 -4.72 3.56
N LEU A 296 -9.34 -3.61 4.31
CA LEU A 296 -8.17 -2.72 4.38
C LEU A 296 -7.10 -3.35 5.29
N GLU A 297 -6.03 -3.86 4.69
CA GLU A 297 -4.91 -4.49 5.35
C GLU A 297 -4.27 -3.59 6.42
N LEU A 298 -4.17 -2.29 6.16
CA LEU A 298 -3.51 -1.34 7.06
C LEU A 298 -4.22 -1.23 8.42
N GLY A 299 -5.54 -1.40 8.46
CA GLY A 299 -6.30 -1.45 9.72
C GLY A 299 -5.84 -2.62 10.59
N HIS A 300 -5.69 -3.79 9.99
CA HIS A 300 -5.21 -5.02 10.65
C HIS A 300 -3.72 -4.96 11.03
N ILE A 301 -2.86 -4.38 10.18
CA ILE A 301 -1.44 -4.13 10.51
C ILE A 301 -1.33 -3.25 11.75
N THR A 302 -2.09 -2.16 11.78
CA THR A 302 -2.08 -1.19 12.88
C THR A 302 -2.60 -1.82 14.16
N LEU A 303 -3.69 -2.59 14.08
CA LEU A 303 -4.22 -3.33 15.21
C LEU A 303 -3.19 -4.33 15.76
N ALA A 304 -2.52 -5.11 14.90
CA ALA A 304 -1.50 -6.07 15.30
C ALA A 304 -0.35 -5.42 16.08
N GLN A 305 0.13 -4.27 15.62
CA GLN A 305 1.15 -3.47 16.30
C GLN A 305 0.68 -3.00 17.69
N LEU A 306 -0.55 -2.50 17.80
CA LEU A 306 -1.07 -2.01 19.08
C LEU A 306 -1.34 -3.15 20.08
N LEU A 307 -1.86 -4.28 19.63
CA LEU A 307 -2.04 -5.50 20.42
C LEU A 307 -0.70 -6.02 20.97
N THR A 308 0.35 -5.95 20.15
CA THR A 308 1.72 -6.28 20.57
C THR A 308 2.18 -5.41 21.74
N LEU A 309 1.91 -4.11 21.70
CA LEU A 309 2.25 -3.18 22.79
C LEU A 309 1.48 -3.46 24.09
N GLN A 310 0.34 -4.16 24.01
CA GLN A 310 -0.42 -4.65 25.16
C GLN A 310 0.00 -6.04 25.65
N GLY A 311 0.94 -6.70 24.97
CA GLY A 311 1.33 -8.08 25.25
C GLY A 311 0.32 -9.13 24.78
N GLN A 312 -0.65 -8.75 23.93
CA GLN A 312 -1.64 -9.65 23.35
C GLN A 312 -1.07 -10.33 22.09
N GLU A 313 -0.06 -11.17 22.29
CA GLU A 313 0.74 -11.74 21.19
C GLU A 313 -0.11 -12.58 20.22
N LYS A 314 -1.01 -13.42 20.75
CA LYS A 314 -1.87 -14.28 19.93
C LYS A 314 -2.74 -13.45 18.98
N ASP A 315 -3.46 -12.48 19.55
CA ASP A 315 -4.38 -11.62 18.79
C ASP A 315 -3.61 -10.74 17.79
N ALA A 316 -2.40 -10.30 18.15
CA ALA A 316 -1.51 -9.57 17.25
C ALA A 316 -1.12 -10.42 16.03
N ARG A 317 -0.74 -11.70 16.23
CA ARG A 317 -0.41 -12.62 15.13
C ARG A 317 -1.63 -12.92 14.25
N GLU A 318 -2.81 -13.07 14.84
CA GLU A 318 -4.06 -13.29 14.09
C GLU A 318 -4.42 -12.07 13.22
N ALA A 319 -4.33 -10.86 13.77
CA ALA A 319 -4.55 -9.62 13.02
C ALA A 319 -3.53 -9.48 11.88
N LEU A 320 -2.25 -9.79 12.12
CA LEU A 320 -1.23 -9.73 11.07
C LEU A 320 -1.44 -10.80 9.98
N ALA A 321 -1.89 -12.00 10.36
CA ALA A 321 -2.24 -13.05 9.40
C ALA A 321 -3.43 -12.61 8.53
N ARG A 322 -4.42 -11.91 9.10
CA ARG A 322 -5.52 -11.31 8.33
C ARG A 322 -5.02 -10.27 7.35
N ALA A 323 -4.13 -9.36 7.77
CA ALA A 323 -3.52 -8.38 6.87
C ALA A 323 -2.81 -9.06 5.69
N ARG A 324 -2.00 -10.10 5.97
CA ARG A 324 -1.25 -10.87 4.96
C ARG A 324 -2.16 -11.58 3.97
N ALA A 325 -3.28 -12.14 4.43
CA ALA A 325 -4.27 -12.77 3.57
C ALA A 325 -4.97 -11.76 2.63
N LEU A 326 -5.08 -10.49 3.05
CA LEU A 326 -5.67 -9.42 2.24
C LEU A 326 -4.68 -8.92 1.17
N ASN A 327 -3.45 -8.58 1.57
CA ASN A 327 -2.43 -8.05 0.68
C ASN A 327 -1.02 -8.53 1.04
N HIS A 328 -0.55 -9.64 0.45
CA HIS A 328 0.78 -10.17 0.71
C HIS A 328 1.92 -9.36 0.07
N ASN A 329 1.62 -8.33 -0.73
CA ASN A 329 2.61 -7.47 -1.38
C ASN A 329 2.85 -6.16 -0.62
N ASP A 330 2.19 -5.93 0.52
CA ASP A 330 2.47 -4.77 1.38
C ASP A 330 3.67 -5.06 2.30
N ALA A 331 4.78 -4.36 2.05
CA ALA A 331 6.00 -4.45 2.85
C ALA A 331 5.79 -4.10 4.33
N LEU A 332 4.79 -3.28 4.67
CA LEU A 332 4.50 -2.91 6.06
C LEU A 332 4.04 -4.10 6.91
N ILE A 333 3.48 -5.15 6.31
CA ILE A 333 3.09 -6.38 7.02
C ILE A 333 4.33 -7.08 7.56
N TYR A 334 5.36 -7.20 6.73
CA TYR A 334 6.61 -7.86 7.08
C TYR A 334 7.42 -7.00 8.05
N ASN A 335 7.42 -5.68 7.88
CA ASN A 335 7.97 -4.78 8.89
C ASN A 335 7.23 -4.94 10.23
N ALA A 336 5.89 -4.98 10.24
CA ALA A 336 5.12 -5.20 11.45
C ALA A 336 5.44 -6.55 12.12
N GLN A 337 5.63 -7.63 11.35
CA GLN A 337 6.09 -8.92 11.86
C GLN A 337 7.38 -8.79 12.69
N THR A 338 8.35 -8.01 12.22
CA THR A 338 9.59 -7.77 12.98
C THR A 338 9.31 -7.07 14.32
N PHE A 339 8.38 -6.11 14.35
CA PHE A 339 7.97 -5.44 15.59
C PHE A 339 7.18 -6.36 16.53
N ILE A 340 6.35 -7.27 16.03
CA ILE A 340 5.67 -8.29 16.85
C ILE A 340 6.73 -9.15 17.57
N ASN A 341 7.69 -9.68 16.82
CA ASN A 341 8.77 -10.52 17.36
C ASN A 341 9.65 -9.77 18.36
N LEU A 342 9.92 -8.48 18.12
CA LEU A 342 10.71 -7.62 19.00
C LEU A 342 10.17 -7.56 20.45
N PHE A 343 8.85 -7.65 20.60
CA PHE A 343 8.16 -7.54 21.90
C PHE A 343 7.87 -8.87 22.57
N GLN A 344 8.24 -9.99 21.95
CA GLN A 344 8.11 -11.31 22.55
C GLN A 344 9.10 -11.50 23.70
N LYS A 345 8.71 -12.35 24.66
CA LYS A 345 9.60 -12.75 25.76
C LYS A 345 10.85 -13.46 25.24
N THR A 346 10.67 -14.26 24.19
CA THR A 346 11.72 -14.99 23.46
C THR A 346 11.58 -14.68 21.97
N PRO A 347 12.17 -13.57 21.49
CA PRO A 347 12.09 -13.19 20.08
C PRO A 347 12.64 -14.28 19.17
N ASP A 348 11.90 -14.61 18.12
CA ASP A 348 12.41 -15.41 17.02
C ASP A 348 13.20 -14.50 16.06
N THR A 349 14.52 -14.47 16.25
CA THR A 349 15.40 -13.61 15.45
C THR A 349 15.52 -14.08 14.00
N ALA A 350 15.31 -15.37 13.72
CA ALA A 350 15.34 -15.90 12.36
C ALA A 350 14.10 -15.42 11.58
N GLU A 351 12.93 -15.48 12.20
CA GLU A 351 11.68 -14.94 11.61
C GLU A 351 11.78 -13.41 11.43
N MET A 352 12.43 -12.68 12.36
CA MET A 352 12.71 -11.26 12.18
C MET A 352 13.62 -10.99 10.98
N GLU A 353 14.68 -11.78 10.80
CA GLU A 353 15.60 -11.63 9.66
C GLU A 353 14.89 -11.92 8.33
N GLU A 354 14.11 -13.00 8.25
CA GLU A 354 13.32 -13.34 7.06
C GLU A 354 12.31 -12.23 6.71
N ALA A 355 11.53 -11.77 7.69
CA ALA A 355 10.55 -10.72 7.46
C ALA A 355 11.20 -9.37 7.07
N GLY A 356 12.33 -9.01 7.68
CA GLY A 356 13.04 -7.79 7.32
C GLY A 356 13.58 -7.82 5.87
N LEU A 357 14.11 -8.97 5.43
CA LEU A 357 14.57 -9.15 4.05
C LEU A 357 13.42 -9.10 3.06
N GLU A 358 12.29 -9.71 3.42
CA GLU A 358 11.09 -9.71 2.57
C GLU A 358 10.49 -8.30 2.43
N ALA A 359 10.47 -7.50 3.51
CA ALA A 359 10.05 -6.10 3.44
C ALA A 359 10.92 -5.28 2.45
N ILE A 360 12.25 -5.47 2.49
CA ILE A 360 13.17 -4.82 1.54
C ILE A 360 12.95 -5.30 0.12
N ARG A 361 12.69 -6.60 -0.08
CA ARG A 361 12.43 -7.17 -1.40
C ARG A 361 11.16 -6.61 -2.02
N LEU A 362 10.11 -6.44 -1.22
CA LEU A 362 8.82 -5.88 -1.65
C LEU A 362 8.85 -4.37 -1.85
N SER A 363 9.71 -3.64 -1.13
CA SER A 363 9.80 -2.18 -1.26
C SER A 363 11.26 -1.71 -1.11
N PRO A 364 12.11 -1.94 -2.14
CA PRO A 364 13.54 -1.61 -2.07
C PRO A 364 13.83 -0.11 -2.11
N GLN A 365 12.83 0.71 -2.41
CA GLN A 365 12.90 2.18 -2.42
C GLN A 365 11.93 2.81 -1.40
N ASP A 366 11.53 2.05 -0.38
CA ASP A 366 10.57 2.51 0.61
C ASP A 366 11.07 3.79 1.33
N PRO A 367 10.21 4.80 1.55
CA PRO A 367 10.56 5.94 2.42
C PRO A 367 11.00 5.52 3.82
N MET A 368 10.48 4.40 4.34
CA MET A 368 10.84 3.80 5.62
C MET A 368 11.90 2.70 5.53
N LEU A 369 12.67 2.60 4.44
CA LEU A 369 13.67 1.55 4.26
C LEU A 369 14.71 1.47 5.40
N TRP A 370 15.00 2.60 6.04
CA TRP A 370 15.82 2.64 7.25
C TRP A 370 15.26 1.79 8.39
N SER A 371 13.94 1.70 8.53
CA SER A 371 13.26 0.90 9.55
C SER A 371 13.46 -0.59 9.25
N PHE A 372 13.41 -1.00 7.98
CA PHE A 372 13.57 -2.41 7.62
C PHE A 372 15.01 -2.86 7.89
N TYR A 373 15.99 -2.05 7.46
CA TYR A 373 17.39 -2.28 7.79
C TYR A 373 17.69 -2.21 9.29
N TRP A 374 17.08 -1.28 10.01
CA TRP A 374 17.20 -1.19 11.47
C TRP A 374 16.70 -2.46 12.14
N MET A 375 15.52 -2.96 11.75
CA MET A 375 14.95 -4.18 12.33
C MET A 375 15.79 -5.42 12.02
N LEU A 376 16.42 -5.50 10.84
CA LEU A 376 17.41 -6.53 10.53
C LEU A 376 18.65 -6.43 11.42
N ALA A 377 19.16 -5.21 11.64
CA ALA A 377 20.28 -5.00 12.55
C ALA A 377 19.90 -5.41 13.98
N VAL A 378 18.71 -5.05 14.46
CA VAL A 378 18.21 -5.42 15.79
C VAL A 378 18.03 -6.94 15.92
N ALA A 379 17.56 -7.64 14.89
CA ALA A 379 17.46 -9.09 14.90
C ALA A 379 18.83 -9.75 15.14
N ILE A 380 19.86 -9.30 14.41
CA ILE A 380 21.25 -9.76 14.61
C ILE A 380 21.75 -9.38 16.00
N TRP A 381 21.47 -8.16 16.48
CA TRP A 381 21.89 -7.72 17.82
C TRP A 381 21.27 -8.58 18.92
N MET A 382 20.00 -8.95 18.79
CA MET A 382 19.31 -9.83 19.74
C MET A 382 19.84 -11.27 19.69
N ARG A 383 20.17 -11.77 18.50
CA ARG A 383 20.73 -13.10 18.30
C ARG A 383 22.12 -13.22 18.92
N ASP A 384 22.98 -12.25 18.65
CA ASP A 384 24.40 -12.28 19.03
C ASP A 384 24.64 -11.62 20.40
N MET A 385 23.62 -10.97 20.98
CA MET A 385 23.67 -10.15 22.20
C MET A 385 24.81 -9.12 22.23
N THR A 386 25.32 -8.76 21.05
CA THR A 386 26.46 -7.87 20.86
C THR A 386 26.23 -6.96 19.66
N LEU A 387 26.53 -5.68 19.81
CA LEU A 387 26.52 -4.72 18.70
C LEU A 387 27.84 -4.87 17.94
N GLY A 388 27.85 -5.75 16.93
CA GLY A 388 29.06 -6.19 16.22
C GLY A 388 29.04 -5.89 14.71
N GLU A 389 30.18 -6.17 14.08
CA GLU A 389 30.44 -5.86 12.66
C GLU A 389 29.45 -6.52 11.68
N ASN A 390 28.89 -7.68 12.04
CA ASN A 390 27.88 -8.39 11.26
C ASN A 390 26.62 -7.55 10.97
N MET A 391 26.34 -6.54 11.80
CA MET A 391 25.21 -5.62 11.64
C MET A 391 25.50 -4.50 10.65
N ARG A 392 26.77 -4.20 10.32
CA ARG A 392 27.16 -3.03 9.51
C ARG A 392 26.42 -3.00 8.18
N LYS A 393 26.30 -4.15 7.52
CA LYS A 393 25.63 -4.29 6.21
C LYS A 393 24.18 -3.78 6.19
N TYR A 394 23.52 -3.68 7.34
CA TYR A 394 22.16 -3.15 7.47
C TYR A 394 22.14 -1.81 8.20
N LEU A 395 22.90 -1.68 9.28
CA LEU A 395 22.90 -0.46 10.09
C LEU A 395 23.46 0.76 9.33
N GLU A 396 24.47 0.58 8.49
CA GLU A 396 25.05 1.67 7.70
C GLU A 396 24.08 2.21 6.64
N PRO A 397 23.44 1.37 5.79
CA PRO A 397 22.36 1.83 4.92
C PRO A 397 21.20 2.48 5.69
N ALA A 398 20.83 1.93 6.85
CA ALA A 398 19.80 2.55 7.69
C ALA A 398 20.17 3.97 8.09
N ALA A 399 21.39 4.19 8.59
CA ALA A 399 21.87 5.50 9.02
C ALA A 399 22.10 6.50 7.88
N ARG A 400 22.23 6.04 6.63
CA ARG A 400 22.36 6.91 5.44
C ARG A 400 21.03 7.37 4.86
N ASN A 401 19.94 6.74 5.26
CA ASN A 401 18.62 7.11 4.77
C ASN A 401 18.17 8.45 5.40
N PRO A 402 17.62 9.40 4.62
CA PRO A 402 17.20 10.71 5.15
C PRO A 402 16.18 10.68 6.28
N GLY A 403 15.34 9.62 6.38
CA GLY A 403 14.32 9.47 7.40
C GLY A 403 14.77 8.73 8.66
N ALA A 404 16.07 8.38 8.77
CA ALA A 404 16.59 7.58 9.86
C ALA A 404 16.41 8.24 11.23
N GLU A 405 16.03 7.43 12.22
CA GLU A 405 15.82 7.90 13.58
C GLU A 405 17.11 8.08 14.37
N ALA A 406 17.08 8.93 15.40
CA ALA A 406 18.26 9.23 16.24
C ALA A 406 18.90 7.97 16.86
N PHE A 407 18.09 6.96 17.21
CA PHE A 407 18.60 5.70 17.73
C PHE A 407 19.42 4.89 16.71
N VAL A 408 19.06 4.95 15.42
CA VAL A 408 19.80 4.31 14.33
C VAL A 408 21.18 4.93 14.24
N HIS A 409 21.24 6.26 14.24
CA HIS A 409 22.49 7.01 14.23
C HIS A 409 23.34 6.74 15.47
N SER A 410 22.73 6.63 16.66
CA SER A 410 23.46 6.31 17.89
C SER A 410 24.08 4.91 17.87
N ALA A 411 23.34 3.91 17.38
CA ALA A 411 23.86 2.56 17.23
C ALA A 411 24.98 2.52 16.18
N TYR A 412 24.85 3.27 15.08
CA TYR A 412 25.91 3.40 14.08
C TYR A 412 27.15 4.12 14.65
N ALA A 413 26.97 5.10 15.53
CA ALA A 413 28.07 5.75 16.23
C ALA A 413 28.83 4.76 17.13
N VAL A 414 28.11 3.93 17.91
CA VAL A 414 28.72 2.85 18.71
C VAL A 414 29.47 1.86 17.82
N LEU A 415 28.88 1.42 16.71
CA LEU A 415 29.53 0.50 15.78
C LEU A 415 30.85 1.09 15.21
N SER A 416 30.82 2.36 14.82
CA SER A 416 32.01 3.04 14.29
C SER A 416 33.07 3.27 15.36
N LEU A 417 32.69 3.55 16.62
CA LEU A 417 33.63 3.62 17.74
C LEU A 417 34.37 2.29 17.95
N ARG A 418 33.63 1.18 17.96
CA ARG A 418 34.20 -0.16 18.12
C ARG A 418 35.14 -0.54 16.97
N ALA A 419 34.87 -0.01 15.78
CA ALA A 419 35.75 -0.16 14.61
C ALA A 419 36.95 0.80 14.60
N GLY A 420 37.09 1.70 15.59
CA GLY A 420 38.16 2.69 15.68
C GLY A 420 37.95 3.95 14.83
N ASP A 421 36.84 4.06 14.10
CA ASP A 421 36.51 5.23 13.28
C ASP A 421 35.78 6.30 14.11
N ARG A 422 36.56 7.04 14.91
CA ARG A 422 36.03 8.13 15.74
C ARG A 422 35.41 9.26 14.93
N GLY A 423 35.87 9.49 13.69
CA GLY A 423 35.35 10.55 12.83
C GLY A 423 33.92 10.26 12.36
N THR A 424 33.65 9.03 11.92
CA THR A 424 32.29 8.61 11.57
C THR A 424 31.40 8.51 12.79
N ALA A 425 31.92 8.06 13.94
CA ALA A 425 31.16 8.04 15.18
C ALA A 425 30.69 9.44 15.60
N GLN A 426 31.57 10.45 15.53
CA GLN A 426 31.23 11.84 15.86
C GLN A 426 30.12 12.38 14.94
N ARG A 427 30.25 12.21 13.62
CA ARG A 427 29.22 12.63 12.66
C ARG A 427 27.87 11.95 12.88
N ALA A 428 27.89 10.65 13.16
CA ALA A 428 26.67 9.89 13.44
C ALA A 428 26.00 10.39 14.74
N LEU A 429 26.78 10.68 15.79
CA LEU A 429 26.26 11.26 17.03
C LEU A 429 25.63 12.66 16.80
N GLU A 430 26.30 13.52 16.04
CA GLU A 430 25.78 14.85 15.68
C GLU A 430 24.48 14.75 14.88
N GLN A 431 24.40 13.80 13.95
CA GLN A 431 23.18 13.53 13.19
C GLN A 431 22.05 13.04 14.11
N ALA A 432 22.34 12.19 15.09
CA ALA A 432 21.35 11.75 16.07
C ALA A 432 20.72 12.93 16.83
N MET A 433 21.54 13.86 17.30
CA MET A 433 21.09 15.08 18.00
C MET A 433 20.40 16.08 17.07
N THR A 434 20.74 16.09 15.78
CA THR A 434 20.05 16.91 14.76
C THR A 434 18.63 16.37 14.50
N VAL A 435 18.50 15.06 14.34
CA VAL A 435 17.21 14.39 14.11
C VAL A 435 16.30 14.52 15.33
N ARG A 436 16.86 14.41 16.53
CA ARG A 436 16.13 14.51 17.80
C ARG A 436 16.87 15.42 18.77
N PRO A 437 16.48 16.71 18.88
CA PRO A 437 17.16 17.68 19.74
C PRO A 437 17.14 17.35 21.25
N ASP A 438 16.16 16.58 21.71
CA ASP A 438 16.09 16.05 23.08
C ASP A 438 16.83 14.71 23.25
N PHE A 439 17.63 14.28 22.27
CA PHE A 439 18.31 12.99 22.34
C PHE A 439 19.44 12.99 23.36
N SER A 440 19.36 12.05 24.30
CA SER A 440 20.25 11.95 25.45
C SER A 440 20.52 10.50 25.83
N LEU A 441 21.48 10.28 26.73
CA LEU A 441 21.71 8.98 27.35
C LEU A 441 20.45 8.46 28.08
N GLU A 442 19.66 9.36 28.67
CA GLU A 442 18.41 9.00 29.35
C GLU A 442 17.38 8.49 28.33
N VAL A 443 17.24 9.18 27.19
CA VAL A 443 16.37 8.75 26.09
C VAL A 443 16.80 7.38 25.53
N ILE A 444 18.10 7.12 25.37
CA ILE A 444 18.58 5.80 24.93
C ILE A 444 18.20 4.72 25.95
N LYS A 445 18.41 4.97 27.24
CA LYS A 445 18.17 3.97 28.30
C LYS A 445 16.69 3.66 28.50
N TYR A 446 15.82 4.66 28.42
CA TYR A 446 14.43 4.54 28.87
C TYR A 446 13.38 4.85 27.80
N GLY A 447 13.78 5.31 26.61
CA GLY A 447 12.86 5.61 25.51
C GLY A 447 12.22 4.37 24.88
N PHE A 448 12.89 3.22 24.92
CA PHE A 448 12.40 1.97 24.35
C PHE A 448 11.96 0.98 25.43
N HIS A 449 10.85 0.30 25.17
CA HIS A 449 10.12 -0.48 26.17
C HIS A 449 9.98 -1.97 25.83
N PHE A 450 10.74 -2.48 24.85
CA PHE A 450 10.68 -3.89 24.49
C PHE A 450 11.55 -4.76 25.44
N PRO A 451 11.18 -6.03 25.68
CA PRO A 451 11.70 -6.83 26.81
C PRO A 451 13.23 -6.97 26.87
N LYS A 452 13.88 -7.06 25.71
CA LYS A 452 15.33 -7.26 25.62
C LYS A 452 16.14 -5.97 25.71
N TRP A 453 15.52 -4.79 25.61
CA TRP A 453 16.22 -3.52 25.54
C TRP A 453 17.19 -3.27 26.69
N PRO A 454 16.83 -3.48 27.97
CA PRO A 454 17.75 -3.24 29.08
C PRO A 454 19.05 -4.06 28.99
N ALA A 455 18.97 -5.30 28.51
CA ALA A 455 20.13 -6.17 28.32
C ALA A 455 21.00 -5.71 27.15
N LEU A 456 20.40 -5.28 26.04
CA LEU A 456 21.12 -4.74 24.89
C LEU A 456 21.88 -3.45 25.26
N VAL A 457 21.23 -2.53 25.98
CA VAL A 457 21.84 -1.28 26.45
C VAL A 457 22.97 -1.54 27.44
N ALA A 458 22.81 -2.52 28.34
CA ALA A 458 23.88 -2.90 29.26
C ALA A 458 25.14 -3.38 28.52
N GLY A 459 24.97 -4.09 27.40
CA GLY A 459 26.07 -4.59 26.56
C GLY A 459 26.83 -3.51 25.76
N ILE A 460 26.35 -2.26 25.76
CA ILE A 460 27.01 -1.11 25.12
C ILE A 460 27.27 0.04 26.11
N LYS A 461 27.18 -0.21 27.41
CA LYS A 461 27.25 0.84 28.45
C LYS A 461 28.51 1.69 28.35
N ASP A 462 29.68 1.07 28.17
CA ASP A 462 30.96 1.78 28.12
C ASP A 462 31.11 2.59 26.81
N ASP A 463 30.56 2.09 25.71
CA ASP A 463 30.48 2.84 24.46
C ASP A 463 29.59 4.09 24.60
N LEU A 464 28.47 3.95 25.32
CA LEU A 464 27.57 5.09 25.60
C LEU A 464 28.24 6.15 26.47
N GLU A 465 29.02 5.76 27.49
CA GLU A 465 29.82 6.71 28.27
C GLU A 465 30.91 7.38 27.42
N THR A 466 31.47 6.66 26.45
CA THR A 466 32.37 7.26 25.45
C THR A 466 31.63 8.28 24.58
N LEU A 467 30.41 7.99 24.12
CA LEU A 467 29.58 8.97 23.39
C LEU A 467 29.24 10.19 24.26
N VAL A 468 29.05 10.04 25.57
CA VAL A 468 28.90 11.19 26.50
C VAL A 468 30.15 12.06 26.49
N SER A 469 31.34 11.47 26.52
CA SER A 469 32.60 12.23 26.40
C SER A 469 32.75 12.95 25.06
N MET A 470 32.03 12.48 24.03
CA MET A 470 31.98 13.05 22.68
C MET A 470 30.84 14.07 22.48
N GLY A 471 30.07 14.38 23.53
CA GLY A 471 29.04 15.42 23.52
C GLY A 471 27.60 14.93 23.60
N LEU A 472 27.34 13.62 23.77
CA LEU A 472 25.99 13.12 24.05
C LEU A 472 25.51 13.65 25.42
N PRO A 473 24.38 14.38 25.50
CA PRO A 473 23.83 14.84 26.77
C PRO A 473 23.46 13.67 27.69
N ARG A 474 23.58 13.87 29.00
CA ARG A 474 23.12 12.88 29.99
C ARG A 474 21.62 12.95 30.30
N ARG A 475 20.93 14.03 29.90
CA ARG A 475 19.56 14.41 30.31
C ARG A 475 18.64 14.46 29.11
#